data_AF-A0A2D5VMH4-F1
#
_entry.id   AF-A0A2D5VMH4-F1
#
_cell.length_a   1.000
_cell.length_b   1.000
_cell.length_c   1.000
_cell.angle_alpha   90.00
_cell.angle_beta   90.00
_cell.angle_gamma   90.00
#
_symmetry.space_group_name_H-M   'P 1'
#
loop_
_entity.id
_entity.type
_entity.pdbx_description
1 polymer ?
#
loop_
_entity_poly.entity_id
_entity_poly.type
_entity_poly.pdbx_seq_one_letter_code
_entity_poly.pdbx_strand_id
1 'polypeptide(L)'
;MELEIILGVVMFTVIVLSLVFVILGARSKLVNSGKVKILVNGERTVETEAGGKLLNTLAANNIFLSSACGGGGTCAQCKCVIKSGGGEMLPT
;
A
#
# COMPACT_ATOMS: atom_id res chain seq x y z
N MET A 1 22.29 -20.40 -39.25
CA MET A 1 22.15 -21.11 -37.97
C MET A 1 22.30 -20.15 -36.78
N GLU A 2 23.35 -19.33 -36.72
CA GLU A 2 23.52 -18.32 -35.65
C GLU A 2 22.42 -17.24 -35.64
N LEU A 3 22.04 -16.72 -36.81
CA LEU A 3 21.00 -15.68 -36.92
C LEU A 3 19.60 -16.16 -36.49
N GLU A 4 19.23 -17.41 -36.78
CA GLU A 4 17.92 -17.96 -36.37
C GLU A 4 17.84 -18.18 -34.87
N ILE A 5 18.93 -18.61 -34.24
CA ILE A 5 19.01 -18.75 -32.78
C ILE A 5 18.90 -17.37 -32.12
N ILE A 6 19.63 -16.37 -32.64
CA ILE A 6 19.55 -14.99 -32.13
C ILE A 6 18.14 -14.42 -32.29
N LEU A 7 17.51 -14.57 -33.45
CA LEU A 7 16.13 -14.13 -33.69
C LEU A 7 15.14 -14.83 -32.75
N GLY A 8 15.27 -16.14 -32.55
CA GLY A 8 14.41 -16.91 -31.66
C GLY A 8 14.53 -16.47 -30.19
N VAL A 9 15.76 -16.30 -29.71
CA VAL A 9 16.04 -15.86 -28.33
C VAL A 9 15.53 -14.42 -28.11
N VAL A 10 15.76 -13.51 -29.07
CA VAL A 10 15.28 -12.12 -28.97
C VAL A 10 13.76 -12.08 -28.97
N MET A 11 13.08 -12.79 -29.89
CA MET A 11 11.62 -12.82 -29.96
C MET A 11 11.00 -13.33 -28.65
N PHE A 12 11.53 -14.44 -28.12
CA PHE A 12 11.03 -15.01 -26.87
C PHE A 12 11.23 -14.05 -25.69
N THR A 13 12.41 -13.42 -25.60
CA THR A 13 12.72 -12.47 -24.52
C THR A 13 11.81 -11.24 -24.57
N VAL A 14 11.54 -10.71 -25.76
CA VAL A 14 10.63 -9.57 -25.96
C VAL A 14 9.21 -9.91 -25.53
N ILE A 15 8.71 -11.09 -25.90
CA ILE A 15 7.35 -11.52 -25.53
C ILE A 15 7.23 -11.62 -24.00
N VAL A 16 8.17 -12.30 -23.34
CA VAL A 16 8.17 -12.47 -21.88
C VAL A 16 8.27 -11.12 -21.18
N LEU A 17 9.18 -10.24 -21.59
CA LEU A 17 9.30 -8.90 -21.01
C LEU A 17 8.02 -8.08 -21.22
N SER A 18 7.42 -8.13 -22.41
CA SER A 18 6.17 -7.41 -22.67
C SER A 18 5.05 -7.87 -21.74
N LEU A 19 4.95 -9.18 -21.49
CA LEU A 19 3.96 -9.75 -20.58
C LEU A 19 4.18 -9.26 -19.15
N VAL A 20 5.43 -9.22 -18.68
CA VAL A 20 5.79 -8.71 -17.34
C VAL A 20 5.39 -7.24 -17.20
N PHE A 21 5.66 -6.40 -18.21
CA PHE A 21 5.24 -4.99 -18.18
C PHE A 21 3.72 -4.82 -18.12
N VAL A 22 2.96 -5.64 -18.85
CA VAL A 22 1.49 -5.62 -18.79
C VAL A 22 0.99 -5.99 -17.40
N ILE A 23 1.54 -7.05 -16.79
CA ILE A 23 1.15 -7.50 -15.44
C ILE A 23 1.47 -6.44 -14.39
N LEU A 24 2.67 -5.85 -14.43
CA LEU A 24 3.07 -4.81 -13.48
C LEU A 24 2.22 -3.54 -13.66
N GLY A 25 1.91 -3.16 -14.90
CA GLY A 25 1.01 -2.04 -15.21
C GLY A 25 -0.42 -2.27 -14.73
N ALA A 26 -0.92 -3.51 -14.83
CA ALA A 26 -2.23 -3.87 -14.28
C ALA A 26 -2.22 -3.81 -12.75
N ARG A 27 -1.17 -4.35 -12.09
CA ARG A 27 -1.04 -4.35 -10.64
C ARG A 27 -0.99 -2.93 -10.06
N SER A 28 -0.27 -2.01 -10.71
CA SER A 28 -0.15 -0.63 -10.23
C SER A 28 -1.46 0.15 -10.27
N LYS A 29 -2.37 -0.20 -11.19
CA LYS A 29 -3.72 0.40 -11.25
C LYS A 29 -4.72 -0.29 -10.32
N LEU A 30 -4.61 -1.60 -10.14
CA LEU A 30 -5.58 -2.38 -9.36
C LEU A 30 -5.31 -2.35 -7.85
N VAL A 31 -4.06 -2.12 -7.45
CA VAL A 31 -3.68 -1.95 -6.03
C VAL A 31 -3.67 -0.46 -5.71
N ASN A 32 -4.64 -0.05 -4.89
CA ASN A 32 -4.87 1.33 -4.49
C ASN A 32 -3.70 1.85 -3.62
N SER A 33 -2.62 2.28 -4.27
CA SER A 33 -1.40 2.81 -3.65
C SER A 33 -1.38 4.34 -3.63
N GLY A 34 -2.53 4.96 -3.89
CA GLY A 34 -2.68 6.41 -3.95
C GLY A 34 -2.64 7.07 -2.57
N LYS A 35 -2.45 8.39 -2.55
CA LYS A 35 -2.59 9.20 -1.33
C LYS A 35 -4.04 9.17 -0.88
N VAL A 36 -4.27 8.77 0.37
CA VAL A 36 -5.58 8.80 1.03
C VAL A 36 -5.64 9.96 2.01
N LYS A 37 -6.83 10.56 2.12
CA LYS A 37 -7.14 11.64 3.07
C LYS A 37 -7.84 11.07 4.28
N ILE A 38 -7.29 11.31 5.46
CA ILE A 38 -7.87 10.91 6.74
C ILE A 38 -8.32 12.17 7.47
N LEU A 39 -9.61 12.26 7.76
CA LEU A 39 -10.19 13.34 8.56
C LEU A 39 -10.20 12.92 10.03
N VAL A 40 -9.41 13.61 10.87
CA VAL A 40 -9.33 13.38 12.30
C VAL A 40 -10.17 14.41 13.03
N ASN A 41 -11.17 13.95 13.78
CA ASN A 41 -12.09 14.75 14.61
C ASN A 41 -12.79 15.92 13.89
N GLY A 42 -12.82 15.95 12.54
CA GLY A 42 -13.44 17.03 11.79
C GLY A 42 -12.60 18.30 11.63
N GLU A 43 -11.41 18.35 12.23
CA GLU A 43 -10.57 19.54 12.26
C GLU A 43 -9.27 19.38 11.48
N ARG A 44 -8.70 18.17 11.46
CA ARG A 44 -7.38 17.91 10.85
C ARG A 44 -7.51 16.92 9.70
N THR A 45 -7.08 17.33 8.51
CA THR A 45 -6.98 16.44 7.35
C THR A 45 -5.52 16.03 7.17
N VAL A 46 -5.25 14.73 7.22
CA VAL A 46 -3.92 14.16 6.99
C VAL A 46 -3.92 13.44 5.64
N GLU A 47 -2.96 13.77 4.78
CA GLU A 47 -2.67 13.00 3.57
C GLU A 47 -1.59 11.95 3.86
N THR A 48 -1.88 10.68 3.58
CA THR A 48 -0.93 9.56 3.77
C THR A 48 -0.98 8.60 2.60
N GLU A 49 0.06 7.81 2.41
CA GLU A 49 0.02 6.68 1.49
C GLU A 49 -0.84 5.54 2.06
N ALA A 50 -1.58 4.87 1.18
CA ALA A 50 -2.39 3.71 1.52
C ALA A 50 -1.50 2.47 1.81
N GLY A 51 -1.91 1.64 2.75
CA GLY A 51 -1.22 0.39 3.13
C GLY A 51 -0.34 0.47 4.37
N GLY A 52 -0.12 1.67 4.93
CA GLY A 52 0.55 1.87 6.20
C GLY A 52 -0.36 1.63 7.43
N LYS A 53 0.26 1.38 8.60
CA LYS A 53 -0.47 1.31 9.87
C LYS A 53 -0.95 2.70 10.29
N LEU A 54 -2.24 2.82 10.63
CA LEU A 54 -2.86 4.08 11.05
C LEU A 54 -2.11 4.78 12.20
N LEU A 55 -1.58 4.01 13.15
CA LEU A 55 -0.83 4.54 14.30
C LEU A 55 0.44 5.29 13.87
N ASN A 56 1.19 4.76 12.90
CA ASN A 56 2.42 5.37 12.41
C ASN A 56 2.12 6.65 11.63
N THR A 57 1.08 6.63 10.80
CA THR A 57 0.62 7.82 10.08
C THR A 57 0.20 8.94 11.03
N LEU A 58 -0.56 8.63 12.08
CA LEU A 58 -1.00 9.63 13.06
C LEU A 58 0.20 10.19 13.85
N ALA A 59 1.12 9.32 14.30
CA ALA A 59 2.33 9.75 15.01
C ALA A 59 3.21 10.67 14.16
N ALA A 60 3.38 10.37 12.86
CA ALA A 60 4.12 11.21 11.92
C ALA A 60 3.48 12.61 11.72
N ASN A 61 2.17 12.72 11.95
CA ASN A 61 1.43 13.99 11.88
C ASN A 61 1.25 14.65 13.26
N ASN A 62 2.10 14.31 14.24
CA ASN A 62 2.08 14.82 15.61
C ASN A 62 0.79 14.51 16.38
N ILE A 63 0.09 13.44 16.02
CA ILE A 63 -1.08 12.93 16.75
C ILE A 63 -0.65 11.62 17.43
N PHE A 64 -0.26 11.73 18.70
CA PHE A 64 0.22 10.59 19.47
C PHE A 64 -0.93 9.87 20.16
N LEU A 65 -1.07 8.58 19.88
CA LEU A 65 -1.89 7.69 20.70
C LEU A 65 -0.97 6.92 21.65
N SER A 66 -1.38 6.80 22.90
CA SER A 66 -0.70 5.96 23.88
C SER A 66 -0.72 4.51 23.41
N SER A 67 0.45 4.00 22.98
CA SER A 67 0.61 2.63 22.50
C SER A 67 1.95 2.08 22.94
N ALA A 68 1.92 1.00 23.73
CA ALA A 68 3.12 0.26 24.11
C ALA A 68 3.55 -0.77 23.05
N CYS A 69 2.66 -1.15 22.12
CA CYS A 69 2.88 -2.25 21.17
C CYS A 69 3.34 -1.80 19.77
N GLY A 70 3.63 -0.52 19.55
CA GLY A 70 4.18 -0.02 18.29
C GLY A 70 3.33 -0.33 17.05
N GLY A 71 2.00 -0.42 17.21
CA GLY A 71 1.08 -0.75 16.11
C GLY A 71 0.92 -2.25 15.83
N GLY A 72 1.28 -3.13 16.76
CA GLY A 72 0.97 -4.58 16.69
C GLY A 72 -0.44 -4.96 17.16
N GLY A 73 -1.27 -4.01 17.61
CA GLY A 73 -2.65 -4.28 18.06
C GLY A 73 -2.79 -5.07 19.37
N THR A 74 -1.70 -5.62 19.91
CA THR A 74 -1.72 -6.53 21.07
C THR A 74 -1.90 -5.84 22.42
N CYS A 75 -1.55 -4.56 22.54
CA CYS A 75 -1.59 -3.84 23.81
C CYS A 75 -2.97 -3.23 24.14
N ALA A 76 -3.89 -3.16 23.18
CA ALA A 76 -5.25 -2.60 23.33
C ALA A 76 -5.37 -1.17 23.93
N GLN A 77 -4.26 -0.44 24.05
CA GLN A 77 -4.23 0.91 24.62
C GLN A 77 -4.60 2.00 23.59
N CYS A 78 -4.24 1.79 22.32
CA CYS A 78 -4.53 2.72 21.24
C CYS A 78 -6.01 2.60 20.81
N LYS A 79 -6.88 3.39 21.47
CA LYS A 79 -8.30 3.48 21.12
C LYS A 79 -8.54 4.50 20.02
N CYS A 80 -9.13 4.07 18.93
CA CYS A 80 -9.60 4.91 17.83
C CYS A 80 -10.98 4.45 17.37
N VAL A 81 -11.89 5.38 17.11
CA VAL A 81 -13.22 5.08 16.58
C VAL A 81 -13.26 5.49 15.13
N ILE A 82 -13.46 4.51 14.25
CA ILE A 82 -13.53 4.73 12.80
C ILE A 82 -14.99 4.96 12.43
N LYS A 83 -15.33 6.18 12.00
CA LYS A 83 -16.71 6.54 11.62
C LYS A 83 -17.09 6.04 10.23
N SER A 84 -16.12 5.92 9.32
CA SER A 84 -16.32 5.44 7.95
C SER A 84 -14.99 4.98 7.35
N GLY A 85 -15.06 4.07 6.36
CA GLY A 85 -13.89 3.69 5.55
C GLY A 85 -12.85 2.78 6.22
N GLY A 86 -13.16 2.21 7.39
CA GLY A 86 -12.22 1.32 8.12
C GLY A 86 -11.97 -0.03 7.46
N GLY A 87 -12.82 -0.45 6.52
CA GLY A 87 -12.73 -1.77 5.90
C GLY A 87 -12.86 -2.91 6.91
N GLU A 88 -12.50 -4.11 6.48
CA GLU A 88 -12.34 -5.26 7.38
C GLU A 88 -11.01 -5.17 8.13
N MET A 89 -10.95 -5.74 9.33
CA MET A 89 -9.69 -5.86 10.05
C MET A 89 -8.77 -6.79 9.25
N LEU A 90 -7.71 -6.22 8.65
CA LEU A 90 -6.65 -7.03 8.10
C LEU A 90 -5.95 -7.78 9.24
N PRO A 91 -5.48 -9.02 9.01
CA PRO A 91 -4.66 -9.72 9.99
C PRO A 91 -3.37 -8.91 10.24
N THR A 92 -3.26 -8.32 11.42
CA THR A 92 -2.10 -7.55 11.90
C THR A 92 -1.16 -8.39 12.73
#